data_AF-A0A9E5KPM8-F1
#
_entry.id   AF-A0A9E5KPM8-F1
#
_cell.length_a   1.000
_cell.length_b   1.000
_cell.length_c   1.000
_cell.angle_alpha   90.00
_cell.angle_beta   90.00
_cell.angle_gamma   90.00
#
_symmetry.space_group_name_H-M   'P 1'
#
loop_
_entity.id
_entity.type
_entity.pdbx_description
1 polymer ?
#
loop_
_entity_poly.entity_id
_entity_poly.type
_entity_poly.pdbx_seq_one_letter_code
_entity_poly.pdbx_strand_id
1 'polypeptide(L)'
;VYAMYLSGMSIIKIKAALEADGIPSPTGKEKWSKHTLEFMLTNTKYHGTAVIFKTHTPEYRAKRKVNDGEVERFAAEGNNEAIITEEIFNQVQLERSRRSNVEVGEDGIKRRKATKYSAIKQE
;
A
#
# COMPACT_ATOMS: atom_id res chain seq x y z
N VAL A 1 -0.74 -8.37 9.94
CA VAL A 1 -1.03 -7.01 9.41
C VAL A 1 -2.23 -6.98 8.46
N TYR A 2 -2.22 -7.72 7.34
CA TYR A 2 -3.34 -7.70 6.38
C TYR A 2 -4.69 -8.05 6.99
N ALA A 3 -4.76 -9.17 7.74
CA ALA A 3 -5.97 -9.57 8.44
C ALA A 3 -6.49 -8.49 9.41
N MET A 4 -5.60 -7.87 10.20
CA MET A 4 -5.95 -6.77 11.11
C MET A 4 -6.49 -5.54 10.35
N TYR A 5 -5.94 -5.24 9.18
CA TYR A 5 -6.41 -4.13 8.35
C TYR A 5 -7.81 -4.38 7.80
N LEU A 6 -8.04 -5.59 7.26
CA LEU A 6 -9.33 -6.03 6.74
C LEU A 6 -10.39 -6.19 7.84
N SER A 7 -9.99 -6.50 9.08
CA SER A 7 -10.89 -6.53 10.23
C SER A 7 -11.34 -5.14 10.72
N GLY A 8 -10.98 -4.07 10.00
CA GLY A 8 -11.39 -2.70 10.32
C GLY A 8 -10.39 -1.90 11.15
N MET A 9 -9.24 -2.47 11.55
CA MET A 9 -8.26 -1.70 12.33
C MET A 9 -7.61 -0.62 11.46
N SER A 10 -7.42 0.57 12.05
CA SER A 10 -6.65 1.64 11.42
C SER A 10 -5.15 1.32 11.46
N ILE A 11 -4.38 1.94 10.58
CA ILE A 11 -2.91 1.76 10.57
C ILE A 11 -2.28 2.10 11.92
N ILE A 12 -2.83 3.10 12.62
CA ILE A 12 -2.38 3.50 13.96
C ILE A 12 -2.70 2.43 14.99
N LYS A 13 -3.88 1.81 14.94
CA LYS A 13 -4.24 0.70 15.84
C LYS A 13 -3.38 -0.53 15.58
N ILE A 14 -3.13 -0.87 14.31
CA ILE A 14 -2.24 -1.98 13.93
C ILE A 14 -0.83 -1.73 14.45
N LYS A 15 -0.32 -0.51 14.26
CA LYS A 15 0.98 -0.09 14.78
C LYS A 15 1.06 -0.34 16.29
N ALA A 16 0.11 0.18 17.06
CA ALA A 16 0.09 0.04 18.51
C ALA A 16 -0.02 -1.43 18.95
N ALA A 17 -0.82 -2.25 18.24
CA ALA A 17 -0.93 -3.67 18.52
C ALA A 17 0.42 -4.40 18.31
N LEU A 18 1.10 -4.16 17.18
CA LEU A 18 2.41 -4.79 16.91
C LEU A 18 3.47 -4.36 17.93
N GLU A 19 3.46 -3.09 18.34
CA GLU A 19 4.37 -2.56 19.36
C GLU A 19 4.06 -3.16 20.75
N ALA A 20 2.78 -3.33 21.09
CA ALA A 20 2.35 -3.96 22.34
C ALA A 20 2.70 -5.45 22.41
N ASP A 21 2.62 -6.15 21.28
CA ASP A 21 3.01 -7.56 21.14
C ASP A 21 4.54 -7.75 21.12
N GLY A 22 5.33 -6.67 21.19
CA GLY A 22 6.79 -6.72 21.18
C GLY A 22 7.38 -7.15 19.83
N ILE A 23 6.60 -7.08 18.75
CA ILE A 23 7.05 -7.51 17.42
C ILE A 23 7.92 -6.40 16.81
N PRO A 24 9.20 -6.67 16.49
CA PRO A 24 10.05 -5.66 15.86
C PRO A 24 9.62 -5.40 14.41
N SER A 25 9.81 -4.16 13.95
CA SER A 25 9.64 -3.79 12.56
C SER A 25 10.56 -4.61 11.63
N PRO A 26 10.31 -4.64 10.31
CA PRO A 26 11.19 -5.34 9.36
C PRO A 26 12.66 -4.86 9.39
N THR A 27 12.92 -3.67 9.93
CA THR A 27 14.26 -3.10 10.12
C THR A 27 14.84 -3.32 11.53
N GLY A 28 14.21 -4.17 12.35
CA GLY A 28 14.64 -4.46 13.72
C GLY A 28 14.30 -3.39 14.77
N LYS A 29 13.56 -2.34 14.41
CA LYS A 29 13.17 -1.27 15.34
C LYS A 29 11.92 -1.66 16.13
N GLU A 30 11.93 -1.37 17.43
CA GLU A 30 10.75 -1.53 18.30
C GLU A 30 9.58 -0.65 17.84
N LYS A 31 9.86 0.61 17.51
CA LYS A 31 8.84 1.55 17.04
C LYS A 31 8.58 1.38 15.55
N TRP A 32 7.34 1.07 15.20
CA TRP A 32 6.89 0.91 13.83
C TRP A 32 6.61 2.27 13.18
N SER A 33 7.09 2.44 11.94
CA SER A 33 6.72 3.60 11.12
C SER A 33 5.37 3.36 10.44
N LYS A 34 4.52 4.39 10.45
CA LYS A 34 3.26 4.38 9.69
C LYS A 34 3.50 4.10 8.20
N HIS A 35 4.56 4.71 7.65
CA HIS A 35 4.93 4.54 6.26
C HIS A 35 5.28 3.08 5.93
N THR A 36 5.95 2.37 6.84
CA THR A 36 6.26 0.95 6.65
C THR A 36 4.99 0.12 6.53
N LEU A 37 4.00 0.35 7.39
CA LEU A 37 2.71 -0.35 7.31
C LEU A 37 1.98 -0.03 6.00
N GLU A 38 1.94 1.24 5.59
CA GLU A 38 1.36 1.65 4.30
C GLU A 38 2.08 1.01 3.11
N PHE A 39 3.40 0.94 3.15
CA PHE A 39 4.21 0.31 2.12
C PHE A 39 3.92 -1.18 2.01
N MET A 40 3.79 -1.89 3.14
CA MET A 40 3.43 -3.31 3.10
C MET A 40 2.06 -3.52 2.44
N LEU A 41 1.06 -2.69 2.76
CA LEU A 41 -0.28 -2.79 2.18
C LEU A 41 -0.35 -2.41 0.68
N THR A 42 0.71 -1.86 0.09
CA THR A 42 0.77 -1.45 -1.34
C THR A 42 1.73 -2.28 -2.17
N ASN A 43 2.55 -3.11 -1.54
CA ASN A 43 3.65 -3.77 -2.22
C ASN A 43 3.16 -4.99 -3.00
N THR A 44 3.09 -4.86 -4.32
CA THR A 44 2.63 -5.93 -5.24
C THR A 44 3.49 -7.19 -5.15
N LYS A 45 4.75 -7.05 -4.74
CA LYS A 45 5.66 -8.19 -4.57
C LYS A 45 5.11 -9.20 -3.56
N TYR A 46 4.31 -8.75 -2.60
CA TYR A 46 3.74 -9.64 -1.59
C TYR A 46 2.61 -10.53 -2.11
N HIS A 47 2.05 -10.25 -3.28
CA HIS A 47 1.17 -11.18 -4.02
C HIS A 47 1.85 -11.77 -5.27
N GLY A 48 3.19 -11.76 -5.31
CA GLY A 48 3.98 -12.40 -6.37
C GLY A 48 4.19 -11.58 -7.65
N THR A 49 3.77 -10.32 -7.68
CA THR A 49 3.95 -9.45 -8.87
C THR A 49 5.03 -8.40 -8.67
N ALA A 50 6.05 -8.43 -9.53
CA ALA A 50 7.12 -7.44 -9.55
C ALA A 50 6.87 -6.36 -10.62
N VAL A 51 6.95 -5.09 -10.23
CA VAL A 51 6.89 -3.96 -11.17
C VAL A 51 8.31 -3.60 -11.62
N ILE A 52 8.61 -3.87 -12.88
CA ILE A 52 9.86 -3.52 -13.55
C ILE A 52 9.77 -2.06 -14.04
N PHE A 53 10.88 -1.33 -13.96
CA PHE A 53 10.97 0.10 -14.29
C PHE A 53 9.99 0.99 -13.49
N LYS A 54 9.65 0.59 -12.24
CA LYS A 54 8.91 1.45 -11.30
C LYS A 54 9.57 2.82 -11.10
N THR A 55 10.88 2.86 -11.20
CA THR A 55 11.72 4.07 -11.11
C THR A 55 12.74 4.05 -12.23
N HIS A 56 13.09 5.20 -12.79
CA HIS A 56 14.14 5.32 -13.80
C HIS A 56 15.07 6.50 -13.48
N THR A 57 16.21 6.53 -14.17
CA THR A 57 17.15 7.66 -14.12
C THR A 57 17.09 8.35 -15.49
N PRO A 58 16.60 9.59 -15.60
CA PRO A 58 16.30 10.20 -16.89
C PRO A 58 17.56 10.55 -17.69
N GLU A 59 18.64 10.93 -17.01
CA GLU A 59 19.88 11.41 -17.64
C GLU A 59 21.11 10.92 -16.86
N TYR A 60 22.27 10.94 -17.50
CA TYR A 60 23.54 10.59 -16.84
C TYR A 60 23.79 11.51 -15.62
N ARG A 61 24.02 10.91 -14.45
CA ARG A 61 24.20 11.58 -13.14
C ARG A 61 22.93 12.23 -12.55
N ALA A 62 21.75 12.05 -13.13
CA ALA A 62 20.50 12.47 -12.51
C ALA A 62 20.11 11.58 -11.32
N LYS A 63 19.30 12.11 -10.40
CA LYS A 63 18.70 11.30 -9.32
C LYS A 63 17.64 10.36 -9.90
N ARG A 64 17.59 9.14 -9.39
CA ARG A 64 16.53 8.17 -9.72
C ARG A 64 15.17 8.73 -9.24
N LYS A 65 14.17 8.73 -10.12
CA LYS A 65 12.81 9.20 -9.83
C LYS A 65 11.77 8.11 -10.09
N VAL A 66 10.57 8.29 -9.56
CA VAL A 66 9.41 7.46 -9.91
C VAL A 66 9.12 7.64 -11.39
N ASN A 67 8.75 6.55 -12.05
CA ASN A 67 8.34 6.58 -13.44
C ASN A 67 6.85 6.88 -13.52
N ASP A 68 6.51 8.08 -14.01
CA ASP A 68 5.16 8.61 -14.20
C ASP A 68 4.64 8.38 -15.63
N GLY A 69 5.38 7.60 -16.44
CA GLY A 69 5.04 7.25 -17.82
C GLY A 69 6.13 7.59 -18.83
N GLU A 70 7.29 8.09 -18.38
CA GLU A 70 8.39 8.45 -19.27
C GLU A 70 9.10 7.21 -19.86
N VAL A 71 9.03 6.07 -19.16
CA VAL A 71 9.55 4.79 -19.64
C VAL A 71 8.45 3.74 -19.49
N GLU A 72 8.42 2.75 -20.38
CA GLU A 72 7.46 1.65 -20.27
C GLU A 72 7.66 0.86 -18.96
N ARG A 73 6.55 0.54 -18.28
CA ARG A 73 6.54 -0.25 -17.05
C ARG A 73 5.96 -1.62 -17.33
N PHE A 74 6.61 -2.66 -16.82
CA PHE A 74 6.16 -4.03 -17.00
C PHE A 74 5.79 -4.64 -15.64
N ALA A 75 4.67 -5.36 -15.60
CA ALA A 75 4.29 -6.20 -14.46
C ALA A 75 4.72 -7.64 -14.77
N ALA A 76 5.62 -8.19 -13.97
CA ALA A 76 6.01 -9.59 -14.02
C ALA A 76 5.21 -10.35 -12.96
N GLU A 77 4.15 -11.03 -13.40
CA GLU A 77 3.31 -11.89 -12.59
C GLU A 77 4.04 -13.21 -12.25
N GLY A 78 3.81 -13.77 -11.07
CA GLY A 78 4.46 -15.00 -10.62
C GLY A 78 5.98 -14.91 -10.45
N ASN A 79 6.53 -13.69 -10.36
CA ASN A 79 7.97 -13.47 -10.26
C ASN A 79 8.58 -14.03 -8.96
N ASN A 80 7.82 -14.04 -7.88
CA ASN A 80 8.25 -14.57 -6.59
C ASN A 80 7.08 -15.26 -5.87
N GLU A 81 7.43 -16.13 -4.91
CA GLU A 81 6.43 -16.76 -4.05
C GLU A 81 5.61 -15.69 -3.31
N ALA A 82 4.29 -15.85 -3.38
CA ALA A 82 3.35 -14.90 -2.83
C ALA A 82 3.19 -15.12 -1.31
N ILE A 83 3.34 -14.05 -0.53
CA ILE A 83 3.09 -14.07 0.92
C ILE A 83 1.58 -14.01 1.20
N ILE A 84 0.83 -13.31 0.34
CA ILE A 84 -0.63 -13.21 0.37
C ILE A 84 -1.20 -13.51 -1.01
N THR A 85 -2.45 -13.95 -1.07
CA THR A 85 -3.14 -14.12 -2.35
C THR A 85 -3.44 -12.77 -3.00
N GLU A 86 -3.59 -12.78 -4.33
CA GLU A 86 -4.03 -11.62 -5.09
C GLU A 86 -5.40 -11.12 -4.59
N GLU A 87 -6.30 -12.03 -4.24
CA GLU A 87 -7.61 -11.71 -3.67
C GLU A 87 -7.49 -10.86 -2.39
N ILE A 88 -6.64 -11.27 -1.44
CA ILE A 88 -6.41 -10.49 -0.21
C ILE A 88 -5.83 -9.11 -0.55
N PHE A 89 -4.90 -9.04 -1.51
CA PHE A 89 -4.32 -7.78 -1.94
C PHE A 89 -5.38 -6.83 -2.53
N ASN A 90 -6.25 -7.35 -3.38
CA ASN A 90 -7.33 -6.60 -4.01
C ASN A 90 -8.35 -6.10 -2.98
N GLN A 91 -8.77 -6.94 -2.03
CA GLN A 91 -9.62 -6.53 -0.91
C GLN A 91 -9.00 -5.38 -0.09
N VAL A 92 -7.70 -5.44 0.16
CA VAL A 92 -6.97 -4.38 0.86
C VAL A 92 -6.95 -3.09 0.04
N GLN A 93 -6.75 -3.15 -1.28
CA GLN A 93 -6.78 -1.95 -2.13
C GLN A 93 -8.18 -1.33 -2.16
N LEU A 94 -9.24 -2.15 -2.25
CA LEU A 94 -10.62 -1.69 -2.17
C LEU A 94 -10.89 -0.99 -0.83
N GLU A 95 -10.49 -1.61 0.28
CA GLU A 95 -10.66 -1.02 1.61
C GLU A 95 -9.87 0.29 1.77
N ARG A 96 -8.67 0.37 1.21
CA ARG A 96 -7.87 1.61 1.19
C ARG A 96 -8.57 2.71 0.40
N SER A 97 -9.10 2.38 -0.77
CA SER A 97 -9.88 3.31 -1.61
C SER A 97 -11.18 3.75 -0.93
N ARG A 98 -11.84 2.85 -0.19
CA ARG A 98 -13.03 3.17 0.63
C ARG A 98 -12.69 4.15 1.75
N ARG A 99 -11.59 3.92 2.47
CA ARG A 99 -11.12 4.79 3.56
C ARG A 99 -10.54 6.13 3.06
N SER A 100 -10.11 6.19 1.81
CA SER A 100 -9.59 7.40 1.17
C SER A 100 -10.71 8.44 1.01
N ASN A 101 -10.38 9.69 1.34
CA ASN A 101 -11.20 10.86 1.06
C ASN A 101 -10.93 11.45 -0.34
N VAL A 102 -10.11 10.79 -1.15
CA VAL A 102 -9.82 11.17 -2.54
C VAL A 102 -10.44 10.15 -3.48
N GLU A 103 -11.08 10.64 -4.52
CA GLU A 103 -11.54 9.89 -5.69
C GLU A 103 -10.83 10.39 -6.94
N VAL A 104 -10.63 9.50 -7.91
CA VAL A 104 -10.07 9.84 -9.22
C VAL A 104 -11.21 9.75 -10.20
N GLY A 105 -11.56 10.87 -10.84
CA GLY A 105 -12.58 10.87 -11.89
C GLY A 105 -12.09 10.16 -13.15
N GLU A 106 -13.00 9.90 -14.09
CA GLU A 106 -12.66 9.30 -15.40
C GLU A 106 -11.66 10.15 -16.19
N ASP A 107 -11.63 11.46 -15.91
CA ASP A 107 -10.68 12.43 -16.44
C ASP A 107 -9.28 12.37 -15.79
N GLY A 108 -9.07 11.47 -14.83
CA GLY A 108 -7.83 11.35 -14.06
C GLY A 108 -7.64 12.42 -12.99
N ILE A 109 -8.59 13.36 -12.83
CA ILE A 109 -8.48 14.45 -11.85
C ILE A 109 -8.87 13.94 -10.46
N LYS A 110 -7.98 14.18 -9.48
CA LYS A 110 -8.19 13.85 -8.07
C LYS A 110 -9.13 14.85 -7.42
N ARG A 111 -10.27 14.39 -6.91
CA ARG A 111 -11.27 15.19 -6.18
C ARG A 111 -11.40 14.69 -4.75
N ARG A 112 -11.82 15.57 -3.84
CA ARG A 112 -12.17 15.16 -2.48
C ARG A 112 -13.60 14.65 -2.48
N LYS A 113 -13.80 13.46 -1.89
CA LYS A 113 -15.13 12.91 -1.67
C LYS A 113 -15.92 13.83 -0.75
N ALA A 114 -17.22 13.96 -1.04
CA ALA A 114 -18.16 14.65 -0.16
C ALA A 114 -18.36 13.89 1.16
N THR A 115 -18.22 12.55 1.13
CA THR A 115 -18.34 11.68 2.30
C THR A 115 -16.98 11.48 2.97
N LYS A 116 -16.98 11.40 4.30
CA LYS A 116 -15.80 11.06 5.11
C LYS A 116 -15.91 9.62 5.59
N TYR A 117 -14.80 8.90 5.54
CA TYR A 117 -14.71 7.61 6.21
C TYR A 117 -14.92 7.77 7.72
N SER A 118 -15.88 7.02 8.27
CA SER A 118 -16.06 6.83 9.71
C SER A 118 -15.71 5.39 10.05
N ALA A 119 -14.93 5.20 11.11
CA ALA A 119 -14.60 3.88 11.63
C ALA A 119 -15.72 3.29 12.51
N ILE A 120 -16.82 4.03 12.72
CA ILE A 120 -17.99 3.54 13.44
C ILE A 120 -18.73 2.58 12.51
N LYS A 121 -18.97 1.34 12.96
CA LYS A 121 -19.83 0.39 12.24
C LYS A 121 -21.20 1.06 12.03
N GLN A 122 -21.61 1.21 10.77
CA GLN A 122 -23.03 1.39 10.47
C GLN A 122 -23.68 0.04 10.80
N GLU A 123 -24.46 0.01 11.88
CA GLU A 123 -25.36 -1.11 12.22
C GLU A 123 -26.50 -1.19 11.21
#